data_AF-A0A7R9FEB2-F1
#
_entry.id   AF-A0A7R9FEB2-F1
#
_cell.length_a   1.000
_cell.length_b   1.000
_cell.length_c   1.000
_cell.angle_alpha   90.00
_cell.angle_beta   90.00
_cell.angle_gamma   90.00
#
_symmetry.space_group_name_H-M   'P 1'
#
loop_
_entity.id
_entity.type
_entity.pdbx_description
1 polymer ?
#
loop_
_entity_poly.entity_id
_entity_poly.type
_entity_poly.pdbx_seq_one_letter_code
_entity_poly.pdbx_strand_id
1 'polypeptide(L)'
;MDGKENLELQCLFAIQALTNELEHPQGFLCQIFQTLWDDSIIASESFLAWSKCNDGHEVTGKAVALKSLTSFFTALKETEDDSSCDDS
;
A
#
# COMPACT_ATOMS: atom_id res chain seq x y z
N MET A 1 6.31 14.17 -15.21
CA MET A 1 5.13 13.33 -15.45
C MET A 1 4.72 12.80 -14.08
N ASP A 2 3.75 13.44 -13.45
CA ASP A 2 3.37 13.21 -12.03
C ASP A 2 1.98 12.53 -11.94
N GLY A 3 1.38 12.22 -13.09
CA GLY A 3 0.03 11.66 -13.14
C GLY A 3 -0.05 10.20 -12.71
N LYS A 4 1.01 9.40 -12.91
CA LYS A 4 0.97 7.96 -12.62
C LYS A 4 1.02 7.68 -11.11
N GLU A 5 1.95 8.30 -10.40
CA GLU A 5 2.06 8.19 -8.93
C GLU A 5 0.78 8.69 -8.24
N ASN A 6 0.21 9.80 -8.74
CA ASN A 6 -1.05 10.31 -8.23
C ASN A 6 -2.23 9.34 -8.46
N LEU A 7 -2.29 8.66 -9.61
CA LEU A 7 -3.32 7.66 -9.91
C LEU A 7 -3.15 6.39 -9.07
N GLU A 8 -1.91 5.95 -8.84
CA GLU A 8 -1.60 4.82 -7.97
C GLU A 8 -2.03 5.10 -6.52
N LEU A 9 -1.71 6.28 -5.99
CA LEU A 9 -2.18 6.70 -4.68
C LEU A 9 -3.71 6.76 -4.58
N GLN A 10 -4.37 7.35 -5.58
CA GLN A 10 -5.84 7.38 -5.63
C GLN A 10 -6.44 5.97 -5.66
N CYS A 11 -5.81 5.02 -6.35
CA CYS A 11 -6.23 3.61 -6.35
C CYS A 11 -6.16 3.02 -4.93
N LEU A 12 -5.05 3.23 -4.21
CA LEU A 12 -4.86 2.76 -2.83
C LEU A 12 -5.91 3.37 -1.88
N PHE A 13 -6.21 4.66 -2.02
CA PHE A 13 -7.27 5.32 -1.24
C PHE A 13 -8.66 4.78 -1.56
N ALA A 14 -8.98 4.52 -2.83
CA ALA A 14 -10.24 3.91 -3.22
C ALA A 14 -10.41 2.51 -2.63
N ILE A 15 -9.35 1.69 -2.61
CA ILE A 15 -9.37 0.35 -2.01
C ILE A 15 -9.54 0.43 -0.48
N GLN A 16 -8.88 1.39 0.18
CA GLN A 16 -9.07 1.66 1.61
C GLN A 16 -10.54 2.03 1.91
N ALA A 17 -11.12 2.93 1.12
CA ALA A 17 -12.51 3.36 1.28
C ALA A 17 -13.48 2.18 1.09
N LEU A 18 -13.29 1.37 0.05
CA LEU A 18 -14.07 0.16 -0.20
C LEU A 18 -13.96 -0.84 0.96
N THR A 19 -12.75 -1.08 1.46
CA THR A 19 -12.52 -1.98 2.61
C THR A 19 -13.23 -1.48 3.85
N ASN A 20 -13.26 -0.15 4.05
CA ASN A 20 -13.97 0.47 5.16
C ASN A 20 -15.50 0.36 5.02
N GLU A 21 -16.05 0.51 3.80
CA GLU A 21 -17.47 0.27 3.52
C GLU A 21 -17.87 -1.19 3.75
N LEU A 22 -16.96 -2.14 3.51
CA LEU A 22 -17.15 -3.56 3.77
C LEU A 22 -16.88 -3.96 5.24
N GLU A 23 -16.65 -2.99 6.13
CA GLU A 23 -16.34 -3.20 7.56
C GLU A 23 -15.08 -4.04 7.82
N HIS A 24 -14.03 -3.86 7.00
CA HIS A 24 -12.71 -4.48 7.16
C HIS A 24 -12.72 -6.02 7.15
N PRO A 25 -13.14 -6.66 6.03
CA PRO A 25 -13.07 -8.10 5.90
C PRO A 25 -11.62 -8.59 6.02
N GLN A 26 -11.41 -9.59 6.88
CA GLN A 26 -10.08 -10.09 7.21
C GLN A 26 -9.35 -10.60 5.95
N GLY A 27 -8.16 -10.06 5.71
CA GLY A 27 -7.28 -10.51 4.62
C GLY A 27 -7.60 -9.93 3.23
N PHE A 28 -8.78 -9.35 3.00
CA PHE A 28 -9.17 -8.80 1.70
C PHE A 28 -8.22 -7.69 1.22
N LEU A 29 -7.98 -6.69 2.08
CA LEU A 29 -7.08 -5.58 1.77
C LEU A 29 -5.64 -6.05 1.53
N CYS A 30 -5.18 -7.01 2.34
CA CYS A 30 -3.84 -7.58 2.21
C CYS A 30 -3.67 -8.31 0.87
N GLN A 31 -4.64 -9.13 0.49
CA GLN A 31 -4.63 -9.84 -0.80
C GLN A 31 -4.59 -8.87 -1.97
N ILE A 32 -5.43 -7.83 -1.96
CA ILE A 32 -5.42 -6.82 -3.04
C ILE A 32 -4.07 -6.12 -3.12
N PHE A 33 -3.51 -5.67 -1.98
CA PHE A 33 -2.23 -4.96 -1.97
C PHE A 33 -1.09 -5.88 -2.44
N GLN A 34 -1.08 -7.15 -2.02
CA GLN A 34 -0.13 -8.15 -2.48
C GLN A 34 -0.23 -8.36 -3.99
N THR A 35 -1.43 -8.57 -4.53
CA THR A 35 -1.61 -8.74 -5.99
C THR A 35 -1.14 -7.52 -6.77
N LEU A 36 -1.45 -6.30 -6.31
CA LEU A 36 -1.03 -5.06 -6.98
C LEU A 36 0.49 -4.88 -6.97
N TRP A 37 1.17 -5.37 -5.94
CA TRP A 37 2.62 -5.35 -5.81
C TRP A 37 3.28 -6.44 -6.65
N ASP A 38 2.83 -7.69 -6.53
CA ASP A 38 3.34 -8.86 -7.26
C ASP A 38 3.21 -8.66 -8.79
N ASP A 39 2.08 -8.11 -9.24
CA ASP A 39 1.82 -7.82 -10.66
C ASP A 39 2.48 -6.51 -11.14
N SER A 40 3.27 -5.84 -10.29
CA SER A 40 3.94 -4.57 -10.60
C SER A 40 3.00 -3.47 -11.12
N ILE A 41 1.75 -3.48 -10.66
CA ILE A 41 0.72 -2.50 -11.05
C ILE A 41 0.95 -1.17 -10.31
N ILE A 42 1.34 -1.26 -9.04
CA ILE A 42 1.63 -0.13 -8.16
C ILE A 42 3.08 -0.25 -7.67
N ALA A 43 3.81 0.86 -7.74
CA ALA A 43 5.19 0.91 -7.29
C ALA A 43 5.30 0.80 -5.75
N SER A 44 6.38 0.20 -5.24
CA SER A 44 6.66 0.09 -3.80
C SER A 44 6.61 1.45 -3.10
N GLU A 45 7.13 2.47 -3.77
CA GLU A 45 7.15 3.87 -3.34
C GLU A 45 5.75 4.43 -3.14
N SER A 46 4.79 4.08 -4.00
CA SER A 46 3.39 4.50 -3.89
C SER A 46 2.72 3.89 -2.65
N PHE A 47 3.01 2.63 -2.31
CA PHE A 47 2.52 2.02 -1.06
C PHE A 47 3.12 2.73 0.16
N LEU A 48 4.41 3.06 0.13
CA LEU A 48 5.08 3.79 1.21
C LEU A 48 4.55 5.23 1.34
N ALA A 49 4.33 5.93 0.22
CA ALA A 49 3.75 7.26 0.17
C ALA A 49 2.32 7.25 0.72
N TRP A 50 1.50 6.27 0.32
CA TRP A 50 0.18 6.07 0.90
C TRP A 50 0.29 5.82 2.41
N SER A 51 1.21 4.99 2.89
CA SER A 51 1.35 4.72 4.33
C SER A 51 1.71 5.98 5.15
N LYS A 52 2.46 6.91 4.55
CA LYS A 52 2.94 8.16 5.18
C LYS A 52 1.96 9.33 5.01
N CYS A 53 1.05 9.27 4.04
CA CYS A 53 0.07 10.33 3.81
C CYS A 53 -0.81 10.51 5.06
N ASN A 54 -0.99 11.75 5.52
CA ASN A 54 -1.82 12.05 6.69
C ASN A 54 -2.83 13.17 6.40
N ASP A 55 -3.26 13.30 5.14
CA ASP A 55 -4.25 14.28 4.75
C ASP A 55 -5.61 13.89 5.33
N GLY A 56 -6.16 14.77 6.17
CA GLY A 56 -7.21 14.44 7.15
C GLY A 56 -8.50 13.83 6.61
N HIS A 57 -8.80 13.98 5.31
CA HIS A 57 -9.97 13.33 4.68
C HIS A 57 -9.72 11.85 4.32
N GLU A 58 -8.47 11.44 4.14
CA GLU A 58 -8.07 10.10 3.68
C GLU A 58 -7.68 9.16 4.85
N VAL A 59 -7.92 9.58 6.10
CA VAL A 59 -7.50 8.86 7.32
C VAL A 59 -8.54 7.83 7.79
N THR A 60 -9.80 7.96 7.39
CA THR A 60 -10.88 7.05 7.82
C THR A 60 -10.63 5.64 7.33
N GLY A 61 -10.57 4.67 8.25
CA GLY A 61 -10.26 3.26 7.95
C GLY A 61 -8.76 2.97 7.78
N LYS A 62 -7.91 4.00 7.69
CA LYS A 62 -6.47 3.85 7.45
C LYS A 62 -5.72 3.17 8.58
N ALA A 63 -6.02 3.52 9.83
CA ALA A 63 -5.38 2.92 10.98
C ALA A 63 -5.66 1.41 11.09
N VAL A 64 -6.86 0.97 10.68
CA VAL A 64 -7.24 -0.45 10.63
C VAL A 64 -6.54 -1.13 9.45
N ALA A 65 -6.57 -0.49 8.28
CA ALA A 65 -5.87 -0.94 7.08
C ALA A 65 -4.37 -1.16 7.32
N LEU A 66 -3.67 -0.18 7.93
CA LEU A 66 -2.24 -0.28 8.25
C LEU A 66 -1.94 -1.45 9.18
N LYS A 67 -2.77 -1.70 10.20
CA LYS A 67 -2.61 -2.86 11.08
C LYS A 67 -2.70 -4.17 10.30
N SER A 68 -3.69 -4.28 9.41
CA SER A 68 -3.88 -5.47 8.56
C SER A 68 -2.75 -5.65 7.53
N LEU A 69 -2.10 -4.57 7.13
CA LEU A 69 -1.00 -4.56 6.15
C LEU A 69 0.40 -4.61 6.78
N THR A 70 0.51 -4.79 8.10
CA THR A 70 1.81 -4.81 8.79
C THR A 70 2.78 -5.81 8.16
N SER A 71 2.33 -7.03 7.86
CA SER A 71 3.16 -8.07 7.24
C SER A 71 3.58 -7.71 5.81
N PHE A 72 2.69 -7.09 5.04
CA PHE A 72 2.98 -6.62 3.69
C PHE A 72 4.09 -5.56 3.69
N PHE A 73 3.96 -4.54 4.55
CA PHE A 73 4.99 -3.49 4.64
C PHE A 73 6.33 -3.97 5.20
N THR A 74 6.34 -5.01 6.04
CA THR A 74 7.58 -5.66 6.45
C THR A 74 8.27 -6.32 5.25
N ALA A 75 7.54 -7.15 4.49
CA ALA A 75 8.08 -7.81 3.30
C ALA A 75 8.54 -6.82 2.22
N LEU A 76 7.79 -5.73 2.03
CA LEU A 76 8.13 -4.67 1.08
C LEU A 76 9.48 -4.02 1.42
N LYS A 77 9.74 -3.73 2.70
CA LYS A 77 11.02 -3.17 3.17
C LYS A 77 12.18 -4.17 3.07
N GLU A 78 11.94 -5.44 3.39
CA GLU A 78 12.96 -6.49 3.25
C GLU A 78 13.41 -6.64 1.79
N THR A 79 12.48 -6.51 0.84
CA THR A 79 12.78 -6.59 -0.59
C THR A 79 13.57 -5.38 -1.11
N GLU A 80 13.31 -4.18 -0.58
CA GLU A 80 14.08 -2.98 -0.95
C GLU A 80 15.53 -3.01 -0.41
N ASP A 81 15.76 -3.59 0.77
CA ASP A 81 17.09 -3.66 1.40
C ASP A 81 18.00 -4.72 0.73
N ASP A 82 17.43 -5.83 0.23
CA ASP A 82 18.17 -6.92 -0.44
C ASP A 82 18.71 -6.51 -1.83
N SER A 83 18.15 -5.48 -2.46
CA SER A 83 18.64 -4.96 -3.75
C SER A 83 19.96 -4.16 -3.65
N SER A 84 20.49 -3.93 -2.44
CA SER A 84 21.69 -3.12 -2.20
C SER A 84 23.00 -3.94 -2.10
N CYS A 85 22.96 -5.27 -2.23
CA CYS A 85 24.14 -6.13 -2.03
C CYS A 85 24.52 -6.96 -3.28
N ASP A 86 24.93 -6.30 -4.35
CA ASP A 86 25.75 -6.94 -5.41
C ASP A 86 26.64 -5.88 -6.10
N ASP A 87 27.70 -5.45 -5.42
CA ASP A 87 28.91 -4.90 -6.06
C ASP A 87 30.11 -5.21 -5.14
N SER A 88 30.80 -6.32 -5.42
CA SER A 88 32.12 -6.68 -4.84
C SER A 88 32.91 -7.55 -5.81
#